data_AF-A0A061S0I1-F1
#
_entry.id   AF-A0A061S0I1-F1
#
_cell.length_a   1.000
_cell.length_b   1.000
_cell.length_c   1.000
_cell.angle_alpha   90.00
_cell.angle_beta   90.00
_cell.angle_gamma   90.00
#
_symmetry.space_group_name_H-M   'P 1'
#
loop_
_entity.id
_entity.type
_entity.pdbx_description
1 polymer ?
#
loop_
_entity_poly.entity_id
_entity_poly.type
_entity_poly.pdbx_seq_one_letter_code
_entity_poly.pdbx_strand_id
1 'polypeptide(L)'
;GARFGYTPYDKSKGAVHDYIEALDREGMQAIETGKAEAFSDYLKATGNTICGRHAISIYLQALKHCKTRMAIRFNKYDQSNRATSTSDSSVSYASANICA
;
A
#
# COMPACT_ATOMS: atom_id res chain seq x y z
N GLY A 1 -3.52 12.51 5.76
CA GLY A 1 -4.03 13.85 6.10
C GLY A 1 -4.57 13.87 7.51
N ALA A 2 -4.59 15.04 8.17
CA ALA A 2 -4.92 15.18 9.59
C ALA A 2 -6.30 14.59 9.97
N ARG A 3 -7.29 14.68 9.07
CA ARG A 3 -8.63 14.10 9.27
C ARG A 3 -8.65 12.59 9.49
N PHE A 4 -7.59 11.90 9.11
CA PHE A 4 -7.44 10.45 9.25
C PHE A 4 -6.50 10.04 10.39
N GLY A 5 -5.97 11.00 11.16
CA GLY A 5 -4.97 10.73 12.20
C GLY A 5 -3.63 10.20 11.66
N TYR A 6 -3.37 10.35 10.35
CA TYR A 6 -2.18 9.83 9.69
C TYR A 6 -1.58 10.89 8.77
N THR A 7 -0.47 11.49 9.20
CA THR A 7 0.24 12.56 8.49
C THR A 7 1.76 12.35 8.48
N PRO A 8 2.28 11.16 8.15
CA PRO A 8 3.70 11.04 7.90
C PRO A 8 4.05 11.83 6.63
N TYR A 9 5.15 12.56 6.68
CA TYR A 9 5.67 13.26 5.52
C TYR A 9 7.14 13.59 5.75
N ASP A 10 7.98 13.11 4.84
CA ASP A 10 9.39 13.49 4.76
C ASP A 10 9.56 14.52 3.66
N LYS A 11 9.89 15.77 4.04
CA LYS A 11 10.09 16.88 3.10
C LYS A 11 11.23 16.64 2.10
N SER A 12 12.16 15.74 2.40
CA SER A 12 13.25 15.38 1.48
C SER A 12 12.78 14.54 0.30
N LYS A 13 11.55 13.99 0.35
CA LYS A 13 10.99 13.05 -0.63
C LYS A 13 10.13 13.70 -1.72
N GLY A 14 10.19 15.02 -1.88
CA GLY A 14 9.42 15.74 -2.89
C GLY A 14 8.09 16.26 -2.35
N ALA A 15 7.05 16.34 -3.19
CA ALA A 15 5.75 16.84 -2.76
C ALA A 15 5.01 15.80 -1.89
N VAL A 16 3.99 16.24 -1.16
CA VAL A 16 3.20 15.36 -0.27
C VAL A 16 2.60 14.16 -1.04
N HIS A 17 2.08 14.40 -2.23
CA HIS A 17 1.55 13.32 -3.08
C HIS A 17 2.62 12.34 -3.58
N ASP A 18 3.84 12.80 -3.82
CA ASP A 18 4.96 11.93 -4.22
C ASP A 18 5.37 11.01 -3.06
N TYR A 19 5.41 11.57 -1.84
CA TYR A 19 5.68 10.79 -0.63
C TYR A 19 4.59 9.74 -0.39
N ILE A 20 3.31 10.11 -0.53
CA ILE A 20 2.19 9.17 -0.43
C ILE A 20 2.31 8.07 -1.49
N GLU A 21 2.61 8.43 -2.74
CA GLU A 21 2.80 7.44 -3.80
C GLU A 21 3.97 6.51 -3.50
N ALA A 22 5.13 7.02 -3.08
CA ALA A 22 6.26 6.18 -2.69
C ALA A 22 5.87 5.20 -1.57
N LEU A 23 5.20 5.69 -0.53
CA LEU A 23 4.74 4.87 0.59
C LEU A 23 3.78 3.76 0.15
N ASP A 24 2.82 4.08 -0.72
CA ASP A 24 1.86 3.09 -1.23
C ASP A 24 2.52 2.08 -2.15
N ARG A 25 3.48 2.51 -2.98
CA ARG A 25 4.24 1.64 -3.88
C ARG A 25 5.09 0.63 -3.11
N GLU A 26 5.68 1.02 -1.98
CA GLU A 26 6.36 0.08 -1.07
C GLU A 26 5.40 -0.99 -0.55
N GLY A 27 4.18 -0.59 -0.17
CA GLY A 27 3.13 -1.53 0.26
C GLY A 27 2.69 -2.47 -0.88
N MET A 28 2.50 -1.92 -2.09
CA MET A 28 2.18 -2.70 -3.29
C MET A 28 3.27 -3.72 -3.60
N GLN A 29 4.55 -3.33 -3.56
CA GLN A 29 5.68 -4.23 -3.77
C GLN A 29 5.72 -5.35 -2.72
N ALA A 30 5.47 -5.03 -1.45
CA ALA A 30 5.38 -6.03 -0.39
C ALA A 30 4.26 -7.06 -0.67
N ILE A 31 3.10 -6.61 -1.16
CA ILE A 31 1.99 -7.48 -1.56
C ILE A 31 2.36 -8.34 -2.78
N GLU A 32 3.03 -7.77 -3.78
CA GLU A 32 3.46 -8.50 -4.98
C GLU A 32 4.42 -9.66 -4.71
N THR A 33 5.12 -9.64 -3.56
CA THR A 33 5.94 -10.79 -3.13
C THR A 33 5.13 -12.06 -2.86
N GLY A 34 3.82 -11.93 -2.63
CA GLY A 34 2.96 -13.05 -2.20
C GLY A 34 3.21 -13.52 -0.77
N LYS A 35 4.04 -12.80 0.02
CA LYS A 35 4.43 -13.19 1.38
C LYS A 35 3.73 -12.31 2.41
N ALA A 36 2.99 -12.93 3.33
CA ALA A 36 2.30 -12.22 4.40
C ALA A 36 3.26 -11.48 5.35
N GLU A 37 4.45 -12.03 5.58
CA GLU A 37 5.50 -11.43 6.42
C GLU A 37 5.95 -10.09 5.85
N ALA A 38 6.25 -10.03 4.55
CA ALA A 38 6.70 -8.81 3.89
C ALA A 38 5.68 -7.67 4.05
N PHE A 39 4.39 -7.98 3.86
CA PHE A 39 3.32 -7.00 4.04
C PHE A 39 3.13 -6.62 5.52
N SER A 40 3.23 -7.57 6.44
CA SER A 40 3.19 -7.30 7.89
C SER A 40 4.32 -6.37 8.33
N ASP A 41 5.55 -6.62 7.88
CA ASP A 41 6.72 -5.84 8.26
C ASP A 41 6.63 -4.42 7.70
N TYR A 42 6.14 -4.25 6.47
CA TYR A 42 5.80 -2.96 5.90
C TYR A 42 4.77 -2.20 6.78
N LEU A 43 3.67 -2.85 7.17
CA LEU A 43 2.64 -2.20 8.00
C LEU A 43 3.18 -1.79 9.37
N LYS A 44 4.04 -2.63 9.99
CA LYS A 44 4.68 -2.29 11.27
C LYS A 44 5.65 -1.12 11.15
N ALA A 45 6.43 -1.08 10.08
CA ALA A 45 7.42 -0.03 9.86
C ALA A 45 6.78 1.34 9.53
N THR A 46 5.67 1.33 8.79
CA THR A 46 5.08 2.56 8.24
C THR A 46 3.82 3.02 8.94
N GLY A 47 3.06 2.11 9.56
CA GLY A 47 1.73 2.38 10.09
C GLY A 47 0.70 2.77 9.02
N ASN A 48 0.93 2.44 7.73
CA ASN A 48 0.05 2.90 6.65
C ASN A 48 -1.43 2.47 6.86
N THR A 49 -2.34 3.36 6.51
CA THR A 49 -3.78 3.28 6.82
C THR A 49 -4.59 2.52 5.76
N ILE A 50 -4.08 1.38 5.31
CA ILE A 50 -4.75 0.55 4.31
C ILE A 50 -6.01 -0.09 4.92
N CYS A 51 -7.20 0.31 4.45
CA CYS A 51 -8.47 -0.16 4.97
C CYS A 51 -8.69 -1.67 4.77
N GLY A 52 -8.16 -2.23 3.67
CA GLY A 52 -8.24 -3.66 3.33
C GLY A 52 -7.12 -4.53 3.91
N ARG A 53 -6.26 -4.00 4.80
CA ARG A 53 -5.03 -4.71 5.24
C ARG A 53 -5.28 -6.12 5.76
N HIS A 54 -6.37 -6.36 6.49
CA HIS A 54 -6.67 -7.67 7.05
C HIS A 54 -7.08 -8.68 5.97
N ALA A 55 -7.91 -8.26 5.01
CA ALA A 55 -8.29 -9.12 3.88
C ALA A 55 -7.07 -9.48 3.02
N ILE A 56 -6.19 -8.49 2.77
CA ILE A 56 -4.92 -8.70 2.06
C ILE A 56 -4.03 -9.69 2.82
N SER A 57 -3.84 -9.50 4.14
CA SER A 57 -3.05 -10.43 4.96
C SER A 57 -3.59 -11.86 4.92
N ILE A 58 -4.92 -12.04 5.02
CA ILE A 58 -5.55 -13.37 4.93
C ILE A 58 -5.29 -14.00 3.56
N TYR A 59 -5.45 -13.24 2.48
CA TYR A 59 -5.17 -13.72 1.13
C TYR A 59 -3.70 -14.16 0.97
N LEU A 60 -2.75 -13.34 1.41
CA LEU A 60 -1.32 -13.68 1.37
C LEU A 60 -0.97 -14.91 2.23
N GLN A 61 -1.65 -15.11 3.36
CA GLN A 61 -1.51 -16.32 4.17
C GLN A 61 -2.09 -17.55 3.44
N ALA A 62 -3.23 -17.40 2.77
CA ALA A 62 -3.83 -18.48 1.98
C ALA A 62 -2.91 -18.92 0.83
N LEU A 63 -2.19 -17.99 0.20
CA LEU A 63 -1.22 -18.32 -0.85
C LEU A 63 -0.10 -19.26 -0.39
N LYS A 64 0.29 -19.24 0.89
CA LYS A 64 1.30 -20.17 1.43
C LYS A 64 0.88 -21.64 1.36
N HIS A 65 -0.43 -21.88 1.38
CA HIS A 65 -1.02 -23.21 1.31
C HIS A 65 -1.56 -23.52 -0.10
N CYS A 66 -1.45 -22.59 -1.03
CA CYS A 66 -1.83 -22.80 -2.42
C CYS A 66 -0.73 -23.62 -3.14
N LYS A 67 -1.12 -24.72 -3.80
CA LYS A 67 -0.20 -25.51 -4.62
C LYS A 67 0.17 -24.79 -5.94
N THR A 68 -0.71 -23.92 -6.39
CA THR A 68 -0.52 -23.12 -7.60
C THR A 68 0.24 -21.85 -7.25
N ARG A 69 1.32 -21.58 -7.97
CA ARG A 69 2.06 -20.32 -7.82
C ARG A 69 1.23 -19.19 -8.40
N MET A 70 0.73 -18.31 -7.55
CA MET A 70 0.01 -17.12 -8.00
C MET A 70 0.98 -15.94 -8.12
N ALA A 71 0.93 -15.22 -9.22
CA ALA A 71 1.56 -13.92 -9.43
C ALA A 71 0.53 -12.81 -9.20
N ILE A 72 0.88 -11.84 -8.35
CA ILE A 72 0.11 -10.64 -8.11
C ILE A 72 0.81 -9.49 -8.85
N ARG A 73 0.08 -8.72 -9.66
CA ARG A 73 0.63 -7.54 -10.33
C ARG A 73 -0.33 -6.37 -10.24
N PHE A 74 0.12 -5.26 -9.65
CA PHE A 74 -0.63 -4.02 -9.71
C PHE A 74 -0.55 -3.42 -11.11
N ASN A 75 -1.70 -3.04 -11.66
CA ASN A 75 -1.80 -2.48 -13.02
C ASN A 75 -2.17 -1.00 -13.03
N LYS A 76 -2.78 -0.48 -11.95
CA LYS A 76 -3.14 0.92 -11.84
C LYS A 76 -2.98 1.40 -10.40
N TYR A 77 -2.54 2.65 -10.29
CA TYR A 77 -2.46 3.42 -9.06
C TYR A 77 -3.02 4.80 -9.35
N ASP A 78 -3.76 5.37 -8.41
CA ASP A 78 -4.28 6.72 -8.50
C ASP A 78 -4.49 7.31 -7.10
N GLN A 79 -4.62 8.62 -7.02
CA GLN A 79 -4.90 9.35 -5.78
C GLN A 79 -6.15 10.21 -5.99
N SER A 80 -7.01 10.32 -4.97
CA SER A 80 -8.21 11.16 -5.05
C SER A 80 -7.90 12.61 -5.44
N ASN A 81 -6.73 13.09 -5.05
CA ASN A 81 -6.15 14.38 -5.40
C ASN A 81 -4.65 14.38 -5.14
N ARG A 82 -3.93 15.25 -5.85
CA ARG A 82 -2.52 15.54 -5.61
C ARG A 82 -2.38 16.50 -4.42
N ALA A 83 -2.27 15.94 -3.21
CA ALA A 83 -2.01 16.72 -2.00
C ALA A 83 -0.68 17.49 -2.13
N THR A 84 -0.67 18.78 -1.77
CA THR A 84 0.53 19.64 -1.84
C THR A 84 0.97 20.09 -0.45
N SER A 85 0.09 20.02 0.55
CA SER A 85 0.36 20.39 1.93
C SER A 85 -0.04 19.29 2.91
N THR A 86 0.50 19.33 4.13
CA THR A 86 0.16 18.37 5.20
C THR A 86 -1.25 18.60 5.78
N SER A 87 -1.84 19.78 5.55
CA SER A 87 -3.25 20.08 5.83
C SER A 87 -4.20 19.41 4.84
N ASP A 88 -3.73 19.11 3.63
CA ASP A 88 -4.55 18.41 2.65
C ASP A 88 -4.81 16.97 3.09
N SER A 89 -5.83 16.39 2.48
CA SER A 89 -6.12 14.97 2.63
C SER A 89 -6.34 14.36 1.26
N SER A 90 -5.80 13.16 1.09
CA SER A 90 -5.92 12.35 -0.11
C SER A 90 -6.14 10.89 0.29
N VAL A 91 -6.81 10.14 -0.57
CA VAL A 91 -7.01 8.69 -0.47
C VAL A 91 -6.47 8.06 -1.74
N SER A 92 -5.65 7.02 -1.58
CA SER A 92 -5.05 6.30 -2.70
C SER A 92 -5.87 5.09 -3.11
N TYR A 93 -5.82 4.77 -4.39
CA TYR A 93 -6.48 3.62 -5.01
C TYR A 93 -5.48 2.81 -5.80
N ALA A 94 -5.52 1.49 -5.68
CA ALA A 94 -4.69 0.59 -6.45
C ALA A 94 -5.50 -0.63 -6.90
N SER A 95 -5.24 -1.12 -8.11
CA SER A 95 -5.83 -2.35 -8.64
C SER A 95 -4.74 -3.34 -9.02
N ALA A 96 -5.00 -4.62 -8.76
CA ALA A 96 -4.09 -5.70 -9.09
C ALA A 96 -4.82 -6.88 -9.74
N ASN A 97 -4.12 -7.55 -10.65
CA ASN A 97 -4.53 -8.82 -11.21
C ASN A 97 -3.77 -9.96 -10.53
N ILE A 98 -4.46 -11.09 -10.37
CA ILE A 98 -3.91 -12.31 -9.79
C ILE A 98 -3.98 -13.38 -10.88
N CYS A 99 -2.84 -13.97 -11.24
CA CYS A 99 -2.74 -15.00 -12.29
C CYS A 99 -1.92 -16.19 -11.78
N ALA A 100 -2.28 -17.40 -12.22
CA ALA A 100 -1.49 -18.62 -12.00
C ALA A 100 -0.41 -18.78 -13.08
#